data_AF-A0A6L3ZFA3-F1
#
_entry.id   AF-A0A6L3ZFA3-F1
#
_cell.length_a   1.000
_cell.length_b   1.000
_cell.length_c   1.000
_cell.angle_alpha   90.00
_cell.angle_beta   90.00
_cell.angle_gamma   90.00
#
_symmetry.space_group_name_H-M   'P 1'
#
loop_
_entity.id
_entity.type
_entity.pdbx_description
1 polymer ?
#
loop_
_entity_poly.entity_id
_entity_poly.type
_entity_poly.pdbx_seq_one_letter_code
_entity_poly.pdbx_strand_id
1 'polypeptide(L)'
;MWSAIQAEAVPLFRFSQYLESLMLREGTYHNLAALQTVTEGDAEFEAILITTFVNEAPGIVESMESAYNDGDLETTGRQAHSLKPNAQMFGIDSIHEDLLFIEGCGKEDRDDDQLPALIQRVKNVVLQVVKELS
;
A
#
# COMPACT_ATOMS: atom_id res chain seq x y z
N MET A 1 22.87 -27.63 34.25
CA MET A 1 22.22 -28.33 33.12
C MET A 1 21.12 -27.44 32.58
N TRP A 2 21.44 -26.62 31.58
CA TRP A 2 20.56 -26.12 30.53
C TRP A 2 21.47 -25.90 29.32
N SER A 3 21.12 -26.52 28.19
CA SER A 3 21.93 -26.60 26.97
C SER A 3 21.93 -25.24 26.26
N ALA A 4 23.09 -24.61 26.15
CA ALA A 4 23.27 -23.46 25.27
C ALA A 4 23.24 -23.96 23.82
N ILE A 5 22.17 -23.63 23.10
CA ILE A 5 22.07 -23.83 21.66
C ILE A 5 23.22 -23.04 21.02
N GLN A 6 24.14 -23.75 20.37
CA GLN A 6 25.19 -23.14 19.55
C GLN A 6 24.50 -22.44 18.37
N ALA A 7 24.51 -21.10 18.39
CA ALA A 7 24.25 -20.33 17.18
C ALA A 7 25.47 -20.52 16.26
N GLU A 8 25.38 -21.48 15.35
CA GLU A 8 26.39 -21.65 14.31
C GLU A 8 26.44 -20.38 13.45
N ALA A 9 27.64 -19.82 13.31
CA ALA A 9 27.86 -18.66 12.45
C ALA A 9 27.47 -19.01 11.02
N VAL A 10 26.37 -18.42 10.55
CA VAL A 10 25.91 -18.59 9.16
C VAL A 10 27.05 -18.15 8.23
N PRO A 11 27.54 -19.02 7.32
CA PRO A 11 28.67 -18.69 6.45
C PRO A 11 28.39 -17.40 5.67
N LEU A 12 29.39 -16.52 5.51
CA LEU A 12 29.26 -15.24 4.78
C LEU A 12 28.66 -15.41 3.37
N PHE A 13 28.91 -16.55 2.72
CA PHE A 13 28.28 -16.90 1.44
C PHE A 13 26.76 -17.10 1.55
N ARG A 14 26.30 -17.76 2.62
CA ARG A 14 24.89 -17.99 2.91
C ARG A 14 24.22 -16.72 3.47
N PHE A 15 24.97 -15.85 4.14
CA PHE A 15 24.51 -14.50 4.54
C PHE A 15 24.34 -13.59 3.32
N SER A 16 25.26 -13.63 2.36
CA SER A 16 25.13 -12.93 1.07
C SER A 16 23.94 -13.45 0.28
N GLN A 17 23.71 -14.76 0.20
CA GLN A 17 22.53 -15.32 -0.46
C GLN A 17 21.23 -15.04 0.29
N TYR A 18 21.26 -14.97 1.63
CA TYR A 18 20.10 -14.58 2.44
C TYR A 18 19.79 -13.10 2.25
N LEU A 19 20.80 -12.23 2.28
CA LEU A 19 20.66 -10.80 1.99
C LEU A 19 20.28 -10.57 0.53
N GLU A 20 20.84 -11.28 -0.44
CA GLU A 20 20.40 -11.27 -1.82
C GLU A 20 18.96 -11.75 -1.91
N SER A 21 18.53 -12.80 -1.21
CA SER A 21 17.10 -13.19 -1.17
C SER A 21 16.20 -12.16 -0.47
N LEU A 22 16.73 -11.41 0.50
CA LEU A 22 16.05 -10.29 1.17
C LEU A 22 16.01 -9.04 0.29
N MET A 23 17.05 -8.81 -0.52
CA MET A 23 17.24 -7.69 -1.45
C MET A 23 16.66 -7.97 -2.85
N LEU A 24 16.39 -9.24 -3.19
CA LEU A 24 15.71 -9.75 -4.39
C LEU A 24 14.20 -9.84 -4.21
N ARG A 25 13.66 -9.43 -3.05
CA ARG A 25 12.31 -8.86 -3.06
C ARG A 25 12.40 -7.57 -3.85
N GLU A 26 12.19 -7.65 -5.17
CA GLU A 26 11.85 -6.48 -5.97
C GLU A 26 10.82 -5.69 -5.18
N GLY A 27 11.14 -4.43 -4.87
CA GLY A 27 10.53 -3.67 -3.80
C GLY A 27 9.01 -3.77 -3.82
N THR A 28 8.47 -4.56 -2.88
CA THR A 28 7.03 -4.71 -2.75
C THR A 28 6.48 -3.34 -2.39
N TYR A 29 5.51 -2.85 -3.15
CA TYR A 29 4.88 -1.55 -2.87
C TYR A 29 3.99 -1.61 -1.62
N HIS A 30 3.98 -2.76 -0.93
CA HIS A 30 3.10 -3.11 0.16
C HIS A 30 3.85 -3.93 1.24
N ASN A 31 3.29 -3.98 2.45
CA ASN A 31 3.75 -4.79 3.57
C ASN A 31 2.53 -5.31 4.36
N LEU A 32 2.31 -6.62 4.33
CA LEU A 32 1.12 -7.25 4.94
C LEU A 32 1.22 -7.47 6.46
N ALA A 33 2.25 -6.95 7.14
CA ALA A 33 2.41 -7.15 8.58
C ALA A 33 1.20 -6.64 9.40
N ALA A 34 0.63 -5.49 9.01
CA ALA A 34 -0.55 -4.94 9.66
C ALA A 34 -1.79 -5.82 9.39
N LEU A 35 -2.01 -6.23 8.13
CA LEU A 35 -3.07 -7.15 7.75
C LEU A 35 -3.00 -8.46 8.56
N GLN A 36 -1.84 -9.11 8.61
CA GLN A 36 -1.60 -10.37 9.33
C GLN A 36 -1.82 -10.23 10.84
N THR A 37 -1.55 -9.05 11.40
CA THR A 37 -1.84 -8.75 12.81
C THR A 37 -3.34 -8.67 13.04
N VAL A 38 -4.09 -8.01 12.14
CA VAL A 38 -5.55 -7.85 12.24
C VAL A 38 -6.28 -9.18 12.03
N THR A 39 -5.75 -10.06 11.18
CA THR A 39 -6.36 -11.37 10.92
C THR A 39 -5.96 -12.42 11.96
N GLU A 40 -5.00 -12.12 12.84
CA GLU A 40 -4.48 -13.05 13.85
C GLU A 40 -4.03 -14.41 13.28
N GLY A 41 -3.63 -14.44 12.01
CA GLY A 41 -3.25 -15.65 11.28
C GLY A 41 -4.41 -16.47 10.71
N ASP A 42 -5.65 -15.95 10.74
CA ASP A 42 -6.78 -16.52 10.02
C ASP A 42 -6.63 -16.29 8.51
N ALA A 43 -6.18 -17.34 7.81
CA ALA A 43 -5.93 -17.31 6.38
C ALA A 43 -7.20 -17.12 5.53
N GLU A 44 -8.38 -17.54 6.01
CA GLU A 44 -9.64 -17.33 5.29
C GLU A 44 -10.03 -15.86 5.37
N PHE A 45 -9.90 -15.26 6.55
CA PHE A 45 -10.17 -13.84 6.72
C PHE A 45 -9.15 -12.96 5.97
N GLU A 46 -7.87 -13.33 5.98
CA GLU A 46 -6.83 -12.65 5.17
C GLU A 46 -7.16 -12.68 3.68
N ALA A 47 -7.57 -13.84 3.13
CA ALA A 47 -7.95 -13.96 1.73
C ALA A 47 -9.18 -13.11 1.37
N ILE A 48 -10.16 -13.01 2.27
CA ILE A 48 -11.33 -12.13 2.09
C ILE A 48 -10.87 -10.66 1.97
N LEU A 49 -10.04 -10.19 2.91
CA LEU A 49 -9.57 -8.80 2.91
C LEU A 49 -8.73 -8.46 1.67
N ILE A 50 -7.81 -9.35 1.27
CA ILE A 50 -7.03 -9.19 0.04
C ILE A 50 -7.95 -9.12 -1.18
N THR A 51 -8.92 -10.03 -1.28
CA THR A 51 -9.87 -10.08 -2.40
C THR A 51 -10.72 -8.81 -2.46
N THR A 52 -11.20 -8.31 -1.31
CA THR A 52 -11.94 -7.04 -1.24
C THR A 52 -11.08 -5.89 -1.75
N PHE A 53 -9.83 -5.78 -1.28
CA PHE A 53 -8.93 -4.71 -1.72
C PHE A 53 -8.65 -4.77 -3.23
N VAL A 54 -8.31 -5.95 -3.76
CA VAL A 54 -8.02 -6.16 -5.20
C VAL A 54 -9.21 -5.76 -6.08
N ASN A 55 -10.44 -6.01 -5.62
CA ASN A 55 -11.65 -5.71 -6.38
C ASN A 55 -12.07 -4.23 -6.29
N GLU A 56 -11.87 -3.57 -5.15
CA GLU A 56 -12.40 -2.23 -4.90
C GLU A 56 -11.39 -1.12 -5.19
N ALA A 57 -10.11 -1.32 -4.84
CA ALA A 57 -9.09 -0.28 -4.93
C ALA A 57 -8.91 0.30 -6.35
N PRO A 58 -8.96 -0.48 -7.46
CA PRO A 58 -8.92 0.06 -8.81
C PRO A 58 -10.03 1.07 -9.09
N GLY A 59 -11.27 0.76 -8.70
CA GLY A 59 -12.41 1.66 -8.90
C GLY A 59 -12.31 2.95 -8.08
N ILE A 60 -11.72 2.88 -6.89
CA ILE A 60 -11.47 4.07 -6.05
C ILE A 60 -10.47 5.02 -6.74
N VAL A 61 -9.35 4.51 -7.25
CA VAL A 61 -8.34 5.37 -7.91
C VAL A 61 -8.80 5.89 -9.26
N GLU A 62 -9.61 5.13 -10.01
CA GLU A 62 -10.26 5.61 -11.23
C GLU A 62 -11.27 6.72 -10.94
N SER A 63 -12.11 6.55 -9.91
CA SER A 63 -13.05 7.58 -9.49
C SER A 63 -12.35 8.84 -9.00
N MET A 64 -11.22 8.71 -8.30
CA MET A 64 -10.41 9.84 -7.83
C MET A 64 -9.86 10.65 -9.01
N GLU A 65 -9.30 9.98 -10.01
CA GLU A 65 -8.76 10.63 -11.21
C GLU A 65 -9.87 11.27 -12.05
N SER A 66 -11.01 10.58 -12.24
CA SER A 66 -12.16 11.14 -12.97
C SER A 66 -12.71 12.38 -12.29
N ALA A 67 -12.90 12.34 -10.97
CA ALA A 67 -13.40 13.47 -10.20
C ALA A 67 -12.50 14.71 -10.35
N TYR A 68 -11.18 14.51 -10.31
CA TYR A 68 -10.23 15.60 -10.53
C TYR A 68 -10.34 16.19 -11.93
N ASN A 69 -10.42 15.34 -12.95
CA ASN A 69 -10.57 15.78 -14.35
C ASN A 69 -11.88 16.53 -14.61
N ASP A 70 -12.93 16.23 -13.85
CA ASP A 70 -14.23 16.90 -13.90
C ASP A 70 -14.28 18.19 -13.04
N GLY A 71 -13.20 18.52 -12.32
CA GLY A 71 -13.12 19.66 -11.41
C GLY A 71 -13.80 19.45 -10.05
N ASP A 72 -14.20 18.22 -9.72
CA ASP A 72 -14.81 17.85 -8.46
C ASP A 72 -13.74 17.51 -7.41
N LEU A 73 -13.14 18.58 -6.85
CA LEU A 73 -12.09 18.47 -5.83
C LEU A 73 -12.59 17.83 -4.53
N GLU A 74 -13.85 18.07 -4.16
CA GLU A 74 -14.47 17.45 -2.97
C GLU A 74 -14.51 15.93 -3.11
N THR A 75 -15.01 15.41 -4.24
CA THR A 75 -15.02 13.97 -4.52
C THR A 75 -13.59 13.42 -4.61
N THR A 76 -12.67 14.15 -5.24
CA THR A 76 -11.26 13.76 -5.33
C THR A 76 -10.66 13.51 -3.93
N GLY A 77 -10.82 14.47 -3.01
CA GLY A 77 -10.35 14.33 -1.64
C GLY A 77 -11.08 13.23 -0.85
N ARG A 78 -12.38 13.05 -1.08
CA ARG A 78 -13.17 11.98 -0.46
C ARG A 78 -12.70 10.59 -0.90
N GLN A 79 -12.31 10.40 -2.17
CA GLN A 79 -11.74 9.12 -2.62
C GLN A 79 -10.37 8.85 -1.98
N ALA A 80 -9.51 9.88 -1.87
CA ALA A 80 -8.24 9.76 -1.15
C ALA A 80 -8.44 9.36 0.32
N HIS A 81 -9.44 9.95 1.00
CA HIS A 81 -9.82 9.57 2.36
C HIS A 81 -10.25 8.10 2.47
N SER A 82 -11.13 7.64 1.57
CA SER A 82 -11.62 6.26 1.54
C SER A 82 -10.49 5.24 1.29
N LEU A 83 -9.50 5.59 0.47
CA LEU A 83 -8.37 4.72 0.13
C LEU A 83 -7.33 4.62 1.25
N LYS A 84 -7.13 5.69 2.03
CA LYS A 84 -6.11 5.77 3.09
C LYS A 84 -6.10 4.60 4.08
N PRO A 85 -7.22 4.19 4.71
CA PRO A 85 -7.19 3.07 5.65
C PRO A 85 -6.79 1.76 4.98
N ASN A 86 -7.18 1.54 3.71
CA ASN A 86 -6.72 0.38 2.94
C ASN A 86 -5.21 0.45 2.67
N ALA A 87 -4.71 1.60 2.22
CA ALA A 87 -3.26 1.79 2.03
C ALA A 87 -2.46 1.51 3.32
N GLN A 88 -2.98 1.91 4.48
CA GLN A 88 -2.35 1.61 5.77
C GLN A 88 -2.40 0.12 6.12
N MET A 89 -3.55 -0.54 5.97
CA MET A 89 -3.71 -1.97 6.29
C MET A 89 -2.79 -2.85 5.43
N PHE A 90 -2.61 -2.49 4.17
CA PHE A 90 -1.76 -3.21 3.23
C PHE A 90 -0.30 -2.71 3.23
N GLY A 91 0.06 -1.76 4.10
CA GLY A 91 1.44 -1.27 4.23
C GLY A 91 1.98 -0.55 2.99
N ILE A 92 1.11 0.18 2.29
CA ILE A 92 1.44 0.98 1.09
C ILE A 92 1.93 2.37 1.54
N ASP A 93 3.00 2.41 2.32
CA ASP A 93 3.47 3.64 2.99
C ASP A 93 3.95 4.71 2.01
N SER A 94 4.38 4.29 0.81
CA SER A 94 4.96 5.17 -0.21
C SER A 94 4.03 6.25 -0.75
N ILE A 95 2.72 6.15 -0.51
CA ILE A 95 1.69 7.10 -0.96
C ILE A 95 0.92 7.76 0.19
N HIS A 96 1.34 7.56 1.45
CA HIS A 96 0.60 8.07 2.60
C HIS A 96 0.47 9.60 2.60
N GLU A 97 1.58 10.30 2.38
CA GLU A 97 1.62 11.76 2.31
C GLU A 97 0.86 12.30 1.09
N ASP A 98 0.93 11.58 -0.03
CA ASP A 98 0.20 11.94 -1.25
C ASP A 98 -1.32 11.92 -0.99
N LEU A 99 -1.82 10.87 -0.33
CA LEU A 99 -3.24 10.75 0.06
C LEU A 99 -3.67 11.82 1.06
N LEU A 100 -2.81 12.17 2.04
CA LEU A 100 -3.05 13.27 2.97
C LEU A 100 -3.19 14.61 2.25
N PHE A 101 -2.30 14.88 1.29
CA PHE A 101 -2.30 16.12 0.53
C PHE A 101 -3.55 16.23 -0.36
N ILE A 102 -3.87 15.19 -1.13
CA ILE A 102 -5.07 15.15 -2.00
C ILE A 102 -6.35 15.32 -1.17
N GLU A 103 -6.45 14.61 -0.03
CA GLU A 103 -7.57 14.77 0.90
C GLU A 103 -7.69 16.21 1.43
N GLY A 104 -6.56 16.84 1.77
CA GLY A 104 -6.51 18.23 2.22
C GLY A 104 -6.99 19.22 1.15
N CYS A 105 -6.49 19.09 -0.07
CA CYS A 105 -6.93 19.92 -1.20
C CYS A 105 -8.44 19.80 -1.44
N GLY A 106 -9.00 18.58 -1.39
CA GLY A 106 -10.44 18.39 -1.57
C GLY A 106 -11.30 18.97 -0.44
N LYS A 107 -10.80 18.99 0.81
CA LYS A 107 -11.50 19.63 1.94
C LYS A 107 -11.47 21.16 1.87
N GLU A 108 -10.41 21.71 1.29
CA GLU A 108 -10.20 23.16 1.15
C GLU A 108 -10.74 23.71 -0.17
N ASP A 109 -11.26 22.85 -1.07
CA ASP A 109 -11.64 23.19 -2.44
C ASP A 109 -10.48 23.90 -3.19
N ARG A 110 -9.27 23.37 -3.02
CA ARG A 110 -8.03 23.96 -3.52
C ARG A 110 -7.49 23.17 -4.71
N ASP A 111 -7.50 23.81 -5.89
CA ASP A 111 -6.82 23.27 -7.07
C ASP A 111 -5.33 23.61 -7.01
N ASP A 112 -4.52 22.60 -6.71
CA ASP A 112 -3.08 22.71 -6.53
C ASP A 112 -2.36 22.05 -7.71
N ASP A 113 -1.28 22.66 -8.20
CA ASP A 113 -0.56 22.22 -9.39
C ASP A 113 0.11 20.85 -9.23
N GLN A 114 0.25 20.37 -7.99
CA GLN A 114 0.77 19.05 -7.66
C GLN A 114 -0.27 17.93 -7.81
N LEU A 115 -1.58 18.24 -7.76
CA LEU A 115 -2.65 17.24 -7.73
C LEU A 115 -2.59 16.22 -8.88
N PRO A 116 -2.41 16.61 -10.16
CA PRO A 116 -2.36 15.63 -11.26
C PRO A 116 -1.27 14.58 -11.07
N ALA A 117 -0.07 15.02 -10.64
CA ALA A 117 1.08 14.14 -10.47
C ALA A 117 0.89 13.19 -9.27
N LEU A 118 0.35 13.70 -8.16
CA LEU A 118 0.08 12.91 -6.96
C LEU A 118 -1.01 11.87 -7.20
N ILE A 119 -2.12 12.25 -7.86
CA ILE A 119 -3.21 11.34 -8.23
C ILE A 119 -2.68 10.21 -9.11
N GLN A 120 -1.90 10.55 -10.14
CA GLN A 120 -1.31 9.54 -11.03
C GLN A 120 -0.35 8.59 -10.28
N ARG A 121 0.45 9.13 -9.35
CA ARG A 121 1.36 8.32 -8.52
C ARG A 121 0.58 7.36 -7.63
N VAL A 122 -0.45 7.84 -6.92
CA VAL A 122 -1.34 7.01 -6.10
C VAL A 122 -1.95 5.89 -6.94
N LYS A 123 -2.53 6.22 -8.10
CA LYS A 123 -3.12 5.26 -9.02
C LYS A 123 -2.12 4.18 -9.45
N ASN A 124 -0.93 4.58 -9.89
CA ASN A 124 0.09 3.64 -10.35
C ASN A 124 0.54 2.67 -9.24
N VAL A 125 0.79 3.19 -8.03
CA VAL A 125 1.19 2.37 -6.89
C VAL A 125 0.08 1.40 -6.50
N VAL A 126 -1.16 1.86 -6.39
CA VAL A 126 -2.30 1.00 -6.04
C VAL A 126 -2.48 -0.11 -7.07
N LEU A 127 -2.49 0.21 -8.36
CA LEU A 127 -2.64 -0.79 -9.42
C LEU A 127 -1.47 -1.79 -9.45
N GLN A 128 -0.27 -1.35 -9.08
CA GLN A 128 0.89 -2.22 -8.96
C GLN A 128 0.74 -3.19 -7.76
N VAL A 129 0.27 -2.71 -6.61
CA VAL A 129 -0.03 -3.58 -5.45
C VAL A 129 -1.15 -4.56 -5.77
N VAL A 130 -2.21 -4.11 -6.45
CA VAL A 130 -3.31 -4.99 -6.90
C VAL A 130 -2.76 -6.11 -7.78
N LYS A 131 -1.87 -5.79 -8.73
CA LYS A 131 -1.20 -6.78 -9.59
C LYS A 131 -0.31 -7.75 -8.81
N GLU A 132 0.34 -7.31 -7.73
CA GLU A 132 1.17 -8.16 -6.87
C GLU A 132 0.34 -9.12 -6.00
N LEU A 133 -0.90 -8.75 -5.68
CA LEU A 133 -1.81 -9.51 -4.81
C LEU A 133 -2.83 -10.39 -5.56
N SER A 134 -2.91 -10.26 -6.89
CA SER A 134 -3.80 -11.04 -7.78
C SER A 134 -3.12 -12.30 -8.29
#